data_AF-A0A2D8UFJ2-F1
#
_entry.id   AF-A0A2D8UFJ2-F1
#
_cell.length_a   1.000
_cell.length_b   1.000
_cell.length_c   1.000
_cell.angle_alpha   90.00
_cell.angle_beta   90.00
_cell.angle_gamma   90.00
#
_symmetry.space_group_name_H-M   'P 1'
#
loop_
_entity.id
_entity.type
_entity.pdbx_description
1 polymer ?
#
loop_
_entity_poly.entity_id
_entity_poly.type
_entity_poly.pdbx_seq_one_letter_code
_entity_poly.pdbx_strand_id
1 'polypeptide(L)'
;MQSTTALILITVIGYTTVVANESQVERHQETFSSLHSQTEANPVLHVAKGLNEDGTLVKYYRRGLDYAINYFGNYGPYHVYLLGPGDKKNILNIYRERAKSRINPNSTILPDQQIKEYLRRPNVINEIQAVLEGKAEGGLTWSKPPRRVYEDVTTNSIGRQNDPVENTWGALHEYHHVFQIAHCDSYADRDSDRNLSSWMSEGMATYSSAVFMERLGLIDFKKYMLDLRDNGSNIGRPGINEF
;
A
#
# COMPACT_ATOMS: atom_id res chain seq x y z
N MET A 1 -82.11 29.73 4.71
CA MET A 1 -81.73 28.40 4.22
C MET A 1 -80.80 28.56 3.04
N GLN A 2 -79.50 28.37 3.25
CA GLN A 2 -78.51 27.89 2.29
C GLN A 2 -77.25 27.61 3.10
N SER A 3 -76.93 26.34 3.28
CA SER A 3 -75.79 25.84 4.04
C SER A 3 -74.70 25.46 3.04
N THR A 4 -73.62 26.21 3.00
CA THR A 4 -72.42 25.87 2.23
C THR A 4 -71.48 25.06 3.13
N THR A 5 -71.46 23.75 2.90
CA THR A 5 -70.54 22.83 3.58
C THR A 5 -69.18 22.91 2.89
N ALA A 6 -68.17 23.41 3.61
CA ALA A 6 -66.78 23.38 3.16
C ALA A 6 -66.18 21.98 3.39
N LEU A 7 -65.67 21.36 2.33
CA LEU A 7 -64.91 20.10 2.38
C LEU A 7 -63.45 20.45 2.71
N ILE A 8 -62.96 20.07 3.89
CA ILE A 8 -61.53 20.17 4.25
C ILE A 8 -60.86 18.87 3.79
N LEU A 9 -59.96 19.00 2.81
CA LEU A 9 -59.08 17.91 2.37
C LEU A 9 -57.89 17.83 3.33
N ILE A 10 -57.82 16.79 4.16
CA ILE A 10 -56.66 16.53 5.03
C ILE A 10 -55.64 15.70 4.24
N THR A 11 -54.57 16.34 3.78
CA THR A 11 -53.41 15.64 3.20
C THR A 11 -52.53 15.14 4.33
N VAL A 12 -52.53 13.83 4.57
CA VAL A 12 -51.57 13.19 5.50
C VAL A 12 -50.25 13.03 4.76
N ILE A 13 -49.29 13.93 5.04
CA ILE A 13 -47.90 13.78 4.62
C ILE A 13 -47.26 12.79 5.59
N GLY A 14 -47.11 11.54 5.16
CA GLY A 14 -46.34 10.54 5.88
C GLY A 14 -44.86 10.90 5.84
N TYR A 15 -44.32 11.42 6.94
CA TYR A 15 -42.88 11.50 7.14
C TYR A 15 -42.37 10.09 7.44
N THR A 16 -41.83 9.40 6.42
CA THR A 16 -40.95 8.26 6.67
C THR A 16 -39.62 8.80 7.17
N THR A 17 -39.44 8.81 8.50
CA THR A 17 -38.12 8.94 9.09
C THR A 17 -37.28 7.75 8.62
N VAL A 18 -36.34 8.01 7.71
CA VAL A 18 -35.23 7.11 7.44
C VAL A 18 -34.41 7.08 8.74
N VAL A 19 -34.67 6.07 9.57
CA VAL A 19 -33.75 5.74 10.67
C VAL A 19 -32.52 5.18 9.99
N ALA A 20 -31.57 6.06 9.68
CA ALA A 20 -30.22 5.64 9.34
C ALA A 20 -29.75 4.78 10.52
N ASN A 21 -29.42 3.53 10.23
CA ASN A 21 -29.07 2.54 11.21
C ASN A 21 -27.75 2.98 11.88
N GLU A 22 -27.83 3.69 13.00
CA GLU A 22 -26.68 4.24 13.75
C GLU A 22 -25.60 3.16 13.99
N SER A 23 -26.03 1.90 14.16
CA SER A 23 -25.15 0.73 14.34
C SER A 23 -24.28 0.35 13.12
N GLN A 24 -24.58 0.85 11.91
CA GLN A 24 -23.73 0.68 10.73
C GLN A 24 -22.80 1.87 10.52
N VAL A 25 -23.24 3.07 10.90
CA VAL A 25 -22.42 4.29 10.86
C VAL A 25 -21.30 4.20 11.90
N GLU A 26 -21.62 3.81 13.14
CA GLU A 26 -20.63 3.59 14.21
C GLU A 26 -19.62 2.49 13.85
N ARG A 27 -20.09 1.36 13.30
CA ARG A 27 -19.20 0.27 12.84
C ARG A 27 -18.26 0.71 11.73
N HIS A 28 -18.74 1.51 10.77
CA HIS A 28 -17.86 2.08 9.76
C HIS A 28 -16.83 3.02 10.39
N GLN A 29 -17.22 3.89 11.31
CA GLN A 29 -16.32 4.84 11.97
C GLN A 29 -15.24 4.15 12.83
N GLU A 30 -15.58 3.12 13.61
CA GLU A 30 -14.61 2.33 14.37
C GLU A 30 -13.64 1.56 13.46
N THR A 31 -14.14 0.98 12.37
CA THR A 31 -13.31 0.22 11.42
C THR A 31 -12.30 1.13 10.72
N PHE A 32 -12.66 2.38 10.40
CA PHE A 32 -11.72 3.36 9.84
C PHE A 32 -10.74 3.89 10.88
N SER A 33 -11.19 4.10 12.13
CA SER A 33 -10.32 4.56 13.23
C SER A 33 -9.14 3.62 13.50
N SER A 34 -9.34 2.29 13.40
CA SER A 34 -8.25 1.33 13.61
C SER A 34 -7.22 1.29 12.48
N LEU A 35 -7.54 1.77 11.27
CA LEU A 35 -6.63 1.75 10.11
C LEU A 35 -5.52 2.80 10.20
N HIS A 36 -5.72 3.83 11.02
CA HIS A 36 -4.77 4.92 11.25
C HIS A 36 -3.88 4.66 12.46
N SER A 37 -4.13 3.59 13.21
CA SER A 37 -3.42 3.27 14.45
C SER A 37 -2.15 2.45 14.18
N GLN A 38 -1.14 2.64 15.04
CA GLN A 38 0.03 1.79 15.03
C GLN A 38 -0.33 0.34 15.41
N THR A 39 0.51 -0.60 15.00
CA THR A 39 0.35 -2.03 15.25
C THR A 39 1.56 -2.61 15.97
N GLU A 40 1.32 -3.62 16.80
CA GLU A 40 2.37 -4.47 17.39
C GLU A 40 2.84 -5.57 16.42
N ALA A 41 2.16 -5.73 15.27
CA ALA A 41 2.52 -6.74 14.29
C ALA A 41 3.84 -6.37 13.59
N ASN A 42 4.84 -7.24 13.72
CA ASN A 42 6.10 -7.08 13.00
C ASN A 42 5.91 -7.29 11.48
N PRO A 43 6.61 -6.51 10.64
CA PRO A 43 6.66 -6.77 9.20
C PRO A 43 7.17 -8.17 8.88
N VAL A 44 6.58 -8.79 7.84
CA VAL A 44 6.93 -10.14 7.39
C VAL A 44 7.61 -10.06 6.02
N LEU A 45 8.84 -10.56 5.93
CA LEU A 45 9.59 -10.63 4.67
C LEU A 45 9.45 -12.04 4.07
N HIS A 46 9.01 -12.10 2.81
CA HIS A 46 8.91 -13.28 1.98
C HIS A 46 10.00 -13.20 0.92
N VAL A 47 10.97 -14.11 0.96
CA VAL A 47 12.10 -14.12 0.04
C VAL A 47 11.99 -15.32 -0.89
N ALA A 48 12.07 -15.09 -2.20
CA ALA A 48 12.09 -16.17 -3.17
C ALA A 48 13.35 -17.04 -3.01
N LYS A 49 13.17 -18.35 -3.18
CA LYS A 49 14.28 -19.31 -3.08
C LYS A 49 15.36 -19.01 -4.13
N GLY A 50 16.63 -19.02 -3.69
CA GLY A 50 17.78 -18.64 -4.49
C GLY A 50 18.22 -17.18 -4.31
N LEU A 51 17.48 -16.41 -3.49
CA LEU A 51 17.89 -15.10 -3.02
C LEU A 51 18.32 -15.16 -1.55
N ASN A 52 19.10 -14.17 -1.13
CA ASN A 52 19.52 -13.95 0.26
C ASN A 52 20.32 -15.12 0.88
N GLU A 53 21.10 -15.85 0.09
CA GLU A 53 21.88 -17.00 0.59
C GLU A 53 22.90 -16.60 1.68
N ASP A 54 23.47 -15.40 1.58
CA ASP A 54 24.42 -14.82 2.54
C ASP A 54 23.75 -13.93 3.61
N GLY A 55 22.42 -13.81 3.58
CA GLY A 55 21.65 -12.98 4.51
C GLY A 55 21.69 -11.47 4.26
N THR A 56 22.44 -10.99 3.26
CA THR A 56 22.67 -9.55 3.06
C THR A 56 21.44 -8.81 2.55
N LEU A 57 20.67 -9.42 1.65
CA LEU A 57 19.43 -8.84 1.11
C LEU A 57 18.45 -8.51 2.24
N VAL A 58 18.18 -9.45 3.14
CA VAL A 58 17.29 -9.20 4.28
C VAL A 58 17.90 -8.21 5.27
N LYS A 59 19.20 -8.32 5.56
CA LYS A 59 19.90 -7.42 6.48
C LYS A 59 19.78 -5.94 6.04
N TYR A 60 20.05 -5.64 4.78
CA TYR A 60 20.05 -4.26 4.31
C TYR A 60 18.64 -3.73 4.05
N TYR A 61 17.69 -4.58 3.66
CA TYR A 61 16.29 -4.18 3.62
C TYR A 61 15.80 -3.82 5.03
N ARG A 62 16.12 -4.66 6.03
CA ARG A 62 15.80 -4.41 7.45
C ARG A 62 16.44 -3.13 7.98
N ARG A 63 17.67 -2.81 7.60
CA ARG A 63 18.31 -1.53 7.97
C ARG A 63 17.42 -0.32 7.63
N GLY A 64 16.85 -0.29 6.42
CA GLY A 64 15.98 0.80 5.99
C GLY A 64 14.60 0.73 6.66
N LEU A 65 14.00 -0.47 6.68
CA LEU A 65 12.68 -0.69 7.26
C LEU A 65 12.64 -0.34 8.76
N ASP A 66 13.60 -0.83 9.53
CA ASP A 66 13.63 -0.63 10.98
C ASP A 66 13.86 0.84 11.32
N TYR A 67 14.66 1.56 10.51
CA TYR A 67 14.80 3.02 10.63
C TYR A 67 13.48 3.72 10.35
N ALA A 68 12.79 3.34 9.27
CA ALA A 68 11.51 3.95 8.89
C ALA A 68 10.44 3.74 9.97
N ILE A 69 10.35 2.53 10.53
CA ILE A 69 9.43 2.20 11.62
C ILE A 69 9.75 2.99 12.88
N ASN A 70 11.03 3.11 13.24
CA ASN A 70 11.45 3.90 14.40
C ASN A 70 11.02 5.37 14.24
N TYR A 71 11.13 5.91 13.04
CA TYR A 71 10.82 7.31 12.76
C TYR A 71 9.31 7.58 12.62
N PHE A 72 8.58 6.78 11.84
CA PHE A 72 7.16 7.03 11.52
C PHE A 72 6.18 6.37 12.48
N GLY A 73 6.62 5.35 13.22
CA GLY A 73 5.74 4.40 13.90
C GLY A 73 5.45 3.17 13.05
N ASN A 74 4.99 2.09 13.68
CA ASN A 74 4.73 0.83 13.01
C ASN A 74 3.26 0.73 12.54
N TYR A 75 3.01 0.70 11.23
CA TYR A 75 1.68 0.49 10.65
C TYR A 75 1.64 -0.82 9.87
N GLY A 76 0.52 -1.55 9.95
CA GLY A 76 0.44 -2.87 9.36
C GLY A 76 -0.88 -3.60 9.62
N PRO A 77 -1.00 -4.86 9.14
CA PRO A 77 0.10 -5.75 8.73
C PRO A 77 0.87 -5.30 7.48
N TYR A 78 2.20 -5.40 7.49
CA TYR A 78 3.09 -5.09 6.37
C TYR A 78 3.85 -6.33 5.90
N HIS A 79 3.64 -6.69 4.64
CA HIS A 79 4.29 -7.82 3.99
C HIS A 79 5.25 -7.33 2.90
N VAL A 80 6.47 -7.84 2.90
CA VAL A 80 7.48 -7.51 1.90
C VAL A 80 7.75 -8.76 1.09
N TYR A 81 7.72 -8.66 -0.23
CA TYR A 81 7.93 -9.76 -1.17
C TYR A 81 9.17 -9.46 -2.01
N LEU A 82 10.31 -10.04 -1.60
CA LEU A 82 11.57 -9.95 -2.32
C LEU A 82 11.68 -11.14 -3.25
N LEU A 83 11.24 -10.95 -4.49
CA LEU A 83 11.10 -12.02 -5.49
C LEU A 83 12.24 -11.95 -6.51
N GLY A 84 12.41 -13.04 -7.27
CA GLY A 84 13.34 -13.13 -8.38
C GLY A 84 13.05 -14.38 -9.21
N PRO A 85 13.59 -14.45 -10.43
CA PRO A 85 13.44 -15.64 -11.27
C PRO A 85 14.10 -16.83 -10.56
N GLY A 86 13.43 -17.97 -10.56
CA GLY A 86 13.90 -19.13 -9.81
C GLY A 86 12.87 -20.25 -9.71
N ASP A 87 12.76 -20.84 -8.53
CA ASP A 87 11.87 -21.97 -8.27
C ASP A 87 10.39 -21.55 -8.40
N LYS A 88 9.78 -21.90 -9.54
CA LYS A 88 8.37 -21.60 -9.84
C LYS A 88 7.41 -22.08 -8.75
N LYS A 89 7.67 -23.24 -8.14
CA LYS A 89 6.80 -23.77 -7.07
C LYS A 89 6.90 -22.92 -5.82
N ASN A 90 8.11 -22.46 -5.46
CA ASN A 90 8.30 -21.52 -4.37
C ASN A 90 7.60 -20.17 -4.64
N ILE A 91 7.75 -19.61 -5.84
CA ILE A 91 7.08 -18.36 -6.23
C ILE A 91 5.55 -18.51 -6.10
N LEU A 92 4.97 -19.57 -6.67
CA LEU A 92 3.52 -19.82 -6.57
C LEU A 92 3.06 -20.00 -5.11
N ASN A 93 3.88 -20.61 -4.26
CA ASN A 93 3.58 -20.71 -2.82
C ASN A 93 3.58 -19.35 -2.13
N ILE A 94 4.54 -18.47 -2.44
CA ILE A 94 4.57 -17.10 -1.90
C ILE A 94 3.30 -16.33 -2.29
N TYR A 95 2.87 -16.42 -3.55
CA TYR A 95 1.62 -15.79 -3.98
C TYR A 95 0.39 -16.41 -3.33
N ARG A 96 0.41 -17.71 -2.99
CA ARG A 96 -0.65 -18.32 -2.19
C ARG A 96 -0.68 -17.77 -0.77
N GLU A 97 0.47 -17.54 -0.12
CA GLU A 97 0.52 -16.89 1.19
C GLU A 97 0.07 -15.43 1.13
N ARG A 98 0.44 -14.70 0.06
CA ARG A 98 -0.08 -13.36 -0.25
C ARG A 98 -1.60 -13.35 -0.44
N ALA A 99 -2.17 -14.38 -1.05
CA ALA A 99 -3.63 -14.51 -1.15
C ALA A 99 -4.28 -14.72 0.23
N LYS A 100 -3.62 -15.47 1.12
CA LYS A 100 -4.14 -15.75 2.48
C LYS A 100 -4.15 -14.52 3.37
N SER A 101 -3.12 -13.66 3.30
CA SER A 101 -3.07 -12.42 4.09
C SER A 101 -4.25 -11.49 3.79
N ARG A 102 -4.78 -11.56 2.56
CA ARG A 102 -5.89 -10.75 2.05
C ARG A 102 -7.30 -11.34 2.29
N ILE A 103 -7.42 -12.51 2.94
CA ILE A 103 -8.73 -13.13 3.19
C ILE A 103 -9.60 -12.18 4.02
N ASN A 104 -10.80 -11.90 3.52
CA ASN A 104 -11.81 -11.18 4.26
C ASN A 104 -12.64 -12.19 5.09
N PRO A 105 -12.54 -12.19 6.43
CA PRO A 105 -13.28 -13.12 7.27
C PRO A 105 -14.79 -12.83 7.30
N ASN A 106 -15.20 -11.61 6.93
CA ASN A 106 -16.60 -11.19 6.91
C ASN A 106 -17.29 -11.48 5.56
N SER A 107 -16.59 -12.08 4.60
CA SER A 107 -17.14 -12.43 3.29
C SER A 107 -17.98 -13.69 3.36
N THR A 108 -19.03 -13.77 2.54
CA THR A 108 -19.80 -15.00 2.32
C THR A 108 -19.06 -16.01 1.44
N ILE A 109 -18.00 -15.58 0.74
CA ILE A 109 -17.15 -16.41 -0.10
C ILE A 109 -16.17 -17.20 0.79
N LEU A 110 -16.10 -18.51 0.58
CA LEU A 110 -15.21 -19.37 1.37
C LEU A 110 -13.73 -18.99 1.18
N PRO A 111 -12.87 -19.13 2.20
CA PRO A 111 -11.44 -18.79 2.12
C PRO A 111 -10.72 -19.36 0.90
N ASP A 112 -10.93 -20.64 0.59
CA ASP A 112 -10.31 -21.29 -0.58
C ASP A 112 -10.77 -20.72 -1.92
N GLN A 113 -12.01 -20.22 -1.99
CA GLN A 113 -12.53 -19.55 -3.18
C GLN A 113 -11.91 -18.17 -3.32
N GLN A 114 -11.76 -17.41 -2.24
CA GLN A 114 -11.08 -16.11 -2.24
C GLN A 114 -9.62 -16.24 -2.72
N ILE A 115 -8.89 -17.26 -2.24
CA ILE A 115 -7.52 -17.55 -2.69
C ILE A 115 -7.49 -17.85 -4.20
N LYS A 116 -8.38 -18.72 -4.69
CA LYS A 116 -8.45 -19.07 -6.11
C LYS A 116 -8.79 -17.88 -6.99
N GLU A 117 -9.70 -17.02 -6.54
CA GLU A 117 -10.07 -15.79 -7.25
C GLU A 117 -8.88 -14.84 -7.33
N TYR A 118 -8.21 -14.58 -6.20
CA TYR A 118 -7.03 -13.71 -6.14
C TYR A 118 -5.94 -14.15 -7.13
N LEU A 119 -5.58 -15.44 -7.11
CA LEU A 119 -4.54 -16.01 -7.97
C LEU A 119 -4.90 -16.01 -9.46
N ARG A 120 -6.18 -15.80 -9.81
CA ARG A 120 -6.68 -15.72 -11.20
C ARG A 120 -6.79 -14.29 -11.73
N ARG A 121 -6.53 -13.28 -10.90
CA ARG A 121 -6.63 -11.88 -11.34
C ARG A 121 -5.57 -11.59 -12.40
N PRO A 122 -5.89 -10.91 -13.50
CA PRO A 122 -4.92 -10.66 -14.58
C PRO A 122 -3.64 -9.97 -14.10
N ASN A 123 -3.76 -9.00 -13.19
CA ASN A 123 -2.60 -8.31 -12.62
C ASN A 123 -1.70 -9.26 -11.80
N VAL A 124 -2.28 -10.20 -11.04
CA VAL A 124 -1.51 -11.18 -10.26
C VAL A 124 -0.82 -12.19 -11.18
N ILE A 125 -1.50 -12.64 -12.23
CA ILE A 125 -0.91 -13.53 -13.25
C ILE A 125 0.27 -12.84 -13.95
N ASN A 126 0.09 -11.57 -14.32
CA ASN A 126 1.14 -10.78 -14.98
C ASN A 126 2.33 -10.55 -14.05
N GLU A 127 2.11 -10.26 -12.77
CA GLU A 127 3.17 -10.10 -11.76
C GLU A 127 3.95 -11.42 -11.57
N ILE A 128 3.26 -12.57 -11.48
CA ILE A 128 3.92 -13.88 -11.40
C ILE A 128 4.78 -14.12 -12.64
N GLN A 129 4.26 -13.79 -13.83
CA GLN A 129 4.99 -13.94 -15.07
C GLN A 129 6.22 -13.01 -15.12
N ALA A 130 6.08 -11.76 -14.66
CA ALA A 130 7.18 -10.80 -14.56
C ALA A 130 8.30 -11.32 -13.64
N VAL A 131 7.96 -11.90 -12.48
CA VAL A 131 8.93 -12.55 -11.58
C VAL A 131 9.66 -13.68 -12.28
N LEU A 132 8.92 -14.58 -12.94
CA LEU A 132 9.50 -15.74 -13.62
C LEU A 132 10.41 -15.34 -14.79
N GLU A 133 10.11 -14.22 -15.45
CA GLU A 133 10.90 -13.64 -16.53
C GLU A 133 12.07 -12.77 -16.03
N GLY A 134 12.17 -12.53 -14.72
CA GLY A 134 13.19 -11.66 -14.13
C GLY A 134 13.02 -10.17 -14.46
N LYS A 135 11.79 -9.74 -14.76
CA LYS A 135 11.49 -8.31 -14.95
C LYS A 135 11.56 -7.58 -13.62
N ALA A 136 12.19 -6.41 -13.62
CA ALA A 136 12.28 -5.54 -12.46
C ALA A 136 11.08 -4.59 -12.45
N GLU A 137 10.09 -4.94 -11.64
CA GLU A 137 8.89 -4.17 -11.33
C GLU A 137 8.72 -4.15 -9.81
N GLY A 138 7.94 -3.21 -9.30
CA GLY A 138 7.63 -3.19 -7.89
C GLY A 138 6.84 -1.99 -7.44
N GLY A 139 6.57 -1.99 -6.14
CA GLY A 139 5.91 -0.89 -5.44
C GLY A 139 4.95 -1.37 -4.35
N LEU A 140 4.53 -0.43 -3.54
CA LEU A 140 3.54 -0.66 -2.50
C LEU A 140 2.13 -0.84 -3.06
N THR A 141 1.44 -1.89 -2.59
CA THR A 141 0.00 -2.08 -2.77
C THR A 141 -0.68 -2.30 -1.41
N TRP A 142 -2.00 -2.10 -1.36
CA TRP A 142 -2.77 -2.36 -0.13
C TRP A 142 -4.17 -2.91 -0.41
N SER A 143 -4.75 -3.61 0.57
CA SER A 143 -6.13 -4.08 0.50
C SER A 143 -7.15 -2.98 0.84
N LYS A 144 -8.39 -3.17 0.36
CA LYS A 144 -9.55 -2.36 0.75
C LYS A 144 -9.97 -2.69 2.20
N PRO A 145 -10.74 -1.82 2.88
CA PRO A 145 -11.31 -2.11 4.19
C PRO A 145 -12.19 -3.39 4.14
N PRO A 146 -12.45 -4.05 5.28
CA PRO A 146 -12.23 -3.58 6.66
C PRO A 146 -10.81 -3.80 7.19
N ARG A 147 -9.99 -4.62 6.52
CA ARG A 147 -8.61 -4.90 6.92
C ARG A 147 -7.65 -4.41 5.87
N ARG A 148 -6.83 -3.42 6.21
CA ARG A 148 -5.73 -2.95 5.37
C ARG A 148 -4.50 -3.81 5.62
N VAL A 149 -4.01 -4.43 4.56
CA VAL A 149 -2.75 -5.18 4.50
C VAL A 149 -1.90 -4.47 3.48
N TYR A 150 -0.72 -4.04 3.90
CA TYR A 150 0.27 -3.36 3.07
C TYR A 150 1.23 -4.39 2.49
N GLU A 151 1.57 -4.24 1.22
CA GLU A 151 2.39 -5.20 0.49
C GLU A 151 3.38 -4.47 -0.42
N ASP A 152 4.66 -4.47 -0.04
CA ASP A 152 5.77 -4.06 -0.92
C ASP A 152 6.20 -5.29 -1.72
N VAL A 153 6.08 -5.20 -3.05
CA VAL A 153 6.52 -6.26 -3.95
C VAL A 153 7.69 -5.76 -4.77
N THR A 154 8.76 -6.55 -4.82
CA THR A 154 9.86 -6.40 -5.77
C THR A 154 9.95 -7.67 -6.60
N THR A 155 9.65 -7.61 -7.90
CA THR A 155 9.56 -8.81 -8.76
C THR A 155 10.93 -9.38 -9.15
N ASN A 156 11.98 -8.56 -9.10
CA ASN A 156 13.37 -8.99 -9.26
C ASN A 156 14.31 -8.27 -8.29
N SER A 157 14.70 -8.97 -7.24
CA SER A 157 15.54 -8.48 -6.15
C SER A 157 17.02 -8.82 -6.33
N ILE A 158 17.43 -9.42 -7.46
CA ILE A 158 18.85 -9.75 -7.72
C ILE A 158 19.70 -8.48 -7.71
N GLY A 159 19.21 -7.39 -8.32
CA GLY A 159 19.89 -6.10 -8.29
C GLY A 159 20.05 -5.57 -6.86
N ARG A 160 18.95 -5.55 -6.10
CA ARG A 160 18.95 -5.12 -4.68
C ARG A 160 19.86 -5.98 -3.79
N GLN A 161 19.98 -7.28 -4.06
CA GLN A 161 20.90 -8.14 -3.33
C GLN A 161 22.36 -7.72 -3.52
N ASN A 162 22.70 -7.24 -4.70
CA ASN A 162 24.06 -6.79 -5.03
C ASN A 162 24.29 -5.30 -4.74
N ASP A 163 23.25 -4.57 -4.34
CA ASP A 163 23.32 -3.15 -3.98
C ASP A 163 22.71 -2.90 -2.58
N PRO A 164 23.54 -2.98 -1.52
CA PRO A 164 23.12 -2.70 -0.15
C PRO A 164 22.52 -1.32 0.07
N VAL A 165 22.94 -0.32 -0.71
CA VAL A 165 22.50 1.07 -0.57
C VAL A 165 21.09 1.17 -1.14
N GLU A 166 20.89 0.74 -2.38
CA GLU A 166 19.57 0.73 -3.03
C GLU A 166 18.56 -0.12 -2.26
N ASN A 167 18.97 -1.27 -1.73
CA ASN A 167 18.09 -2.12 -0.94
C ASN A 167 17.62 -1.47 0.39
N THR A 168 18.50 -0.67 1.01
CA THR A 168 18.12 0.13 2.19
C THR A 168 17.21 1.28 1.80
N TRP A 169 17.51 1.94 0.69
CA TRP A 169 16.74 3.06 0.18
C TRP A 169 15.32 2.64 -0.18
N GLY A 170 15.18 1.57 -0.97
CA GLY A 170 13.88 1.04 -1.36
C GLY A 170 12.98 0.76 -0.16
N ALA A 171 13.52 0.15 0.90
CA ALA A 171 12.76 -0.08 2.12
C ALA A 171 12.28 1.23 2.80
N LEU A 172 13.11 2.27 2.82
CA LEU A 172 12.73 3.60 3.35
C LEU A 172 11.65 4.27 2.50
N HIS A 173 11.81 4.22 1.17
CA HIS A 173 10.87 4.83 0.22
C HIS A 173 9.50 4.17 0.31
N GLU A 174 9.44 2.83 0.22
CA GLU A 174 8.16 2.10 0.26
C GLU A 174 7.47 2.20 1.62
N TYR A 175 8.23 2.21 2.73
CA TYR A 175 7.62 2.39 4.05
C TYR A 175 7.10 3.81 4.29
N HIS A 176 7.68 4.82 3.63
CA HIS A 176 7.09 6.16 3.64
C HIS A 176 5.67 6.14 3.05
N HIS A 177 5.45 5.38 1.97
CA HIS A 177 4.10 5.22 1.41
C HIS A 177 3.16 4.51 2.39
N VAL A 178 3.64 3.54 3.18
CA VAL A 178 2.83 2.93 4.25
C VAL A 178 2.35 4.00 5.23
N PHE A 179 3.25 4.88 5.69
CA PHE A 179 2.90 6.00 6.55
C PHE A 179 1.90 6.96 5.88
N GLN A 180 2.12 7.36 4.63
CA GLN A 180 1.21 8.23 3.89
C GLN A 180 -0.20 7.64 3.81
N ILE A 181 -0.32 6.38 3.38
CA ILE A 181 -1.61 5.69 3.23
C ILE A 181 -2.27 5.46 4.59
N ALA A 182 -1.49 5.28 5.67
CA ALA A 182 -2.02 5.23 7.03
C ALA A 182 -2.59 6.58 7.51
N HIS A 183 -2.29 7.71 6.86
CA HIS A 183 -2.74 9.04 7.30
C HIS A 183 -3.55 9.82 6.27
N CYS A 184 -3.68 9.32 5.04
CA CYS A 184 -4.58 9.86 4.02
C CYS A 184 -5.78 8.93 3.78
N ASP A 185 -6.83 9.49 3.19
CA ASP A 185 -7.92 8.73 2.60
C ASP A 185 -7.51 8.28 1.19
N SER A 186 -6.75 7.19 1.13
CA SER A 186 -6.28 6.57 -0.13
C SER A 186 -7.40 6.13 -1.08
N TYR A 187 -8.67 6.19 -0.66
CA TYR A 187 -9.83 5.83 -1.46
C TYR A 187 -10.60 7.04 -1.99
N ALA A 188 -10.29 8.25 -1.51
CA ALA A 188 -10.77 9.48 -2.11
C ALA A 188 -10.03 9.80 -3.42
N ASP A 189 -10.56 10.70 -4.24
CA ASP A 189 -9.90 11.10 -5.47
C ASP A 189 -8.54 11.77 -5.19
N ARG A 190 -7.57 11.57 -6.09
CA ARG A 190 -6.17 12.02 -5.91
C ARG A 190 -5.99 13.55 -5.88
N ASP A 191 -6.99 14.28 -6.35
CA ASP A 191 -7.09 15.74 -6.32
C ASP A 191 -7.90 16.26 -5.12
N SER A 192 -8.44 15.37 -4.28
CA SER A 192 -9.11 15.75 -3.05
C SER A 192 -8.11 16.13 -1.95
N ASP A 193 -8.50 17.04 -1.06
CA ASP A 193 -7.74 17.41 0.14
C ASP A 193 -7.50 16.24 1.11
N ARG A 194 -8.15 15.09 0.86
CA ARG A 194 -8.08 13.89 1.70
C ARG A 194 -7.11 12.86 1.14
N ASN A 195 -6.61 13.00 -0.08
CA ASN A 195 -5.67 12.09 -0.71
C ASN A 195 -4.43 12.83 -1.24
N LEU A 196 -3.44 12.09 -1.74
CA LEU A 196 -2.22 12.62 -2.31
C LEU A 196 -2.22 12.41 -3.83
N SER A 197 -1.90 13.47 -4.56
CA SER A 197 -1.54 13.38 -5.97
C SER A 197 -0.21 12.63 -6.12
N SER A 198 0.05 12.09 -7.32
CA SER A 198 1.22 11.24 -7.56
C SER A 198 2.55 11.95 -7.26
N TRP A 199 2.67 13.24 -7.59
CA TRP A 199 3.91 13.98 -7.37
C TRP A 199 4.16 14.29 -5.90
N MET A 200 3.10 14.50 -5.10
CA MET A 200 3.23 14.66 -3.65
C MET A 200 3.58 13.33 -2.98
N SER A 201 2.92 12.25 -3.40
CA SER A 201 3.18 10.90 -2.88
C SER A 201 4.63 10.49 -3.11
N GLU A 202 5.07 10.45 -4.36
CA GLU A 202 6.43 10.03 -4.73
C GLU A 202 7.48 11.04 -4.28
N GLY A 203 7.24 12.34 -4.45
CA GLY A 203 8.19 13.39 -4.10
C GLY A 203 8.53 13.41 -2.60
N MET A 204 7.54 13.23 -1.73
CA MET A 204 7.78 13.16 -0.27
C MET A 204 8.50 11.86 0.14
N ALA A 205 8.15 10.73 -0.48
CA ALA A 205 8.85 9.46 -0.26
C ALA A 205 10.31 9.54 -0.69
N THR A 206 10.59 10.10 -1.87
CA THR A 206 11.95 10.35 -2.36
C THR A 206 12.72 11.32 -1.47
N TYR A 207 12.13 12.46 -1.11
CA TYR A 207 12.81 13.46 -0.28
C TYR A 207 13.16 12.90 1.11
N SER A 208 12.18 12.28 1.79
CA SER A 208 12.40 11.77 3.14
C SER A 208 13.38 10.61 3.17
N SER A 209 13.28 9.67 2.22
CA SER A 209 14.23 8.56 2.11
C SER A 209 15.65 9.08 1.83
N ALA A 210 15.83 10.10 0.99
CA ALA A 210 17.14 10.73 0.77
C ALA A 210 17.71 11.37 2.07
N VAL A 211 16.87 12.08 2.84
CA VAL A 211 17.29 12.64 4.14
C VAL A 211 17.72 11.54 5.11
N PHE A 212 17.01 10.41 5.14
CA PHE A 212 17.37 9.28 6.01
C PHE A 212 18.62 8.56 5.55
N MET A 213 18.82 8.41 4.23
CA MET A 213 20.02 7.83 3.65
C MET A 213 21.28 8.67 3.98
N GLU A 214 21.19 10.01 3.95
CA GLU A 214 22.25 10.91 4.44
C GLU A 214 22.53 10.71 5.93
N ARG A 215 21.49 10.64 6.77
CA ARG A 215 21.66 10.40 8.21
C ARG A 215 22.29 9.04 8.52
N LEU A 216 22.08 8.05 7.67
CA LEU A 216 22.74 6.75 7.72
C LEU A 216 24.17 6.77 7.15
N GLY A 217 24.63 7.90 6.61
CA GLY A 217 25.94 8.06 5.98
C GLY A 217 26.09 7.30 4.66
N LEU A 218 24.98 7.01 3.97
CA LEU A 218 24.96 6.17 2.78
C LEU A 218 25.01 6.97 1.48
N ILE A 219 24.62 8.25 1.51
CA ILE A 219 24.63 9.15 0.36
C ILE A 219 25.02 10.57 0.76
N ASP A 220 25.31 11.41 -0.23
CA ASP A 220 25.31 12.87 -0.12
C ASP A 220 23.97 13.39 -0.67
N PHE A 221 23.10 13.83 0.22
CA PHE A 221 21.78 14.39 -0.02
C PHE A 221 21.85 15.61 -0.94
N LYS A 222 22.78 16.54 -0.70
CA LYS A 222 22.86 17.76 -1.50
C LYS A 222 23.20 17.39 -2.95
N LYS A 223 24.18 16.51 -3.13
CA LYS A 223 24.53 15.98 -4.45
C LYS A 223 23.33 15.27 -5.09
N TYR A 224 22.69 14.36 -4.35
CA TYR A 224 21.54 13.62 -4.85
C TYR A 224 20.40 14.53 -5.31
N MET A 225 20.04 15.53 -4.52
CA MET A 225 18.97 16.47 -4.88
C MET A 225 19.33 17.32 -6.11
N LEU A 226 20.61 17.65 -6.31
CA LEU A 226 21.07 18.30 -7.53
C LEU A 226 21.00 17.35 -8.74
N ASP A 227 21.37 16.08 -8.55
CA ASP A 227 21.30 15.06 -9.62
C ASP A 227 19.85 14.78 -10.04
N LEU A 228 18.88 14.87 -9.12
CA LEU A 228 17.45 14.73 -9.44
C LEU A 228 16.92 15.83 -10.37
N ARG A 229 17.46 17.05 -10.27
CA ARG A 229 17.12 18.16 -11.19
C ARG A 229 17.48 17.81 -12.63
N ASP A 230 18.61 17.13 -12.81
CA ASP A 230 19.19 16.87 -14.13
C ASP A 230 18.60 15.59 -14.76
N ASN A 231 18.25 14.58 -13.96
CA ASN A 231 17.82 13.27 -14.45
C ASN A 231 16.31 13.00 -14.38
N GLY A 232 15.56 13.80 -13.59
CA GLY A 232 14.20 13.46 -13.20
C GLY A 232 14.19 12.30 -12.19
N SER A 233 13.31 12.38 -11.20
CA SER A 233 13.13 11.30 -10.20
C SER A 233 12.09 10.27 -10.66
N ASN A 234 11.58 9.43 -9.74
CA ASN A 234 10.34 8.66 -9.88
C ASN A 234 9.08 9.54 -10.10
N ILE A 235 9.25 10.85 -10.22
CA ILE A 235 8.21 11.78 -10.68
C ILE A 235 8.09 11.53 -12.18
N GLY A 236 7.09 10.74 -12.56
CA GLY A 236 6.84 10.35 -13.94
C GLY A 236 6.82 11.54 -14.90
N ARG A 237 7.01 11.26 -16.19
CA ARG A 237 6.87 12.28 -17.24
C ARG A 237 5.47 12.91 -17.19
N PRO A 238 5.34 14.22 -17.41
CA PRO A 238 6.38 15.16 -17.84
C PRO A 238 7.20 15.75 -16.67
N GLY A 239 8.49 16.02 -16.90
CA GLY A 239 9.39 16.60 -15.89
C GLY A 239 9.13 18.08 -15.63
N ILE A 240 9.79 18.70 -14.64
CA ILE A 240 9.57 20.12 -14.28
C ILE A 240 9.86 21.11 -15.43
N ASN A 241 10.72 20.72 -16.38
CA ASN A 241 11.04 21.52 -17.56
C ASN A 241 9.95 21.52 -18.64
N GLU A 242 8.91 20.71 -18.46
CA GLU A 242 7.77 20.60 -19.37
C GLU A 242 6.54 21.37 -18.86
N PHE A 243 6.70 22.19 -17.80
CA PHE A 243 5.71 23.13 -17.26
C PHE A 243 6.10 24.59 -17.54
#